data_AF-A0A813KGI0-F1
#
_entry.id   AF-A0A813KGI0-F1
#
_cell.length_a   1.000
_cell.length_b   1.000
_cell.length_c   1.000
_cell.angle_alpha   90.00
_cell.angle_beta   90.00
_cell.angle_gamma   90.00
#
_symmetry.space_group_name_H-M   'P 1'
#
loop_
_entity.id
_entity.type
_entity.pdbx_description
1 polymer ?
#
loop_
_entity_poly.entity_id
_entity_poly.type
_entity_poly.pdbx_seq_one_letter_code
_entity_poly.pdbx_strand_id
1 'polypeptide(L)'
;IAIDTDMNKAPMLIDAAPVFMIVENVFCTYFFFELVIRFMAFQYKLNAFKDGWFIFDFCLVILIVADTWILTGVMWALDIRAGSGMGGMSILRMIRLVKLLRLSRMARLFRAVPELVIIVKGLLFASRSVCIFFLLWGMIIYIFAVLFRQLTDGQTVGDQFFQTVPAAMNTLLLNGVFSDNADIIMAMTAETPYLWPIIVFFMALVSLTIMYMLVGVLVDVVGVVATSEKEGMAVSYIAQQLREELFRLGHKEDLQLTLNDFQNLVLEPGMIKIMTGVGVDVVVLADMLDLVHEDVAKKSPTGTMTFPDLVDVVLNMRGTNPATVKDCKEQIRVTK
;
A
#
# COMPACT_ATOMS: atom_id res chain seq x y z
N ILE A 1 4.83 3.98 -26.93
CA ILE A 1 3.49 3.35 -26.79
C ILE A 1 2.42 4.43 -26.77
N ALA A 2 2.37 5.38 -25.83
CA ALA A 2 1.42 6.51 -25.92
C ALA A 2 1.50 7.26 -27.27
N ILE A 3 2.72 7.65 -27.69
CA ILE A 3 2.95 8.28 -29.00
C ILE A 3 2.49 7.40 -30.18
N ASP A 4 2.64 6.08 -30.07
CA ASP A 4 2.18 5.15 -31.11
C ASP A 4 0.64 5.09 -31.11
N THR A 5 0.01 4.92 -29.94
CA THR A 5 -1.46 4.96 -29.81
C THR A 5 -2.08 6.25 -30.34
N ASP A 6 -1.46 7.41 -30.09
CA ASP A 6 -2.01 8.71 -30.46
C ASP A 6 -1.72 9.09 -31.92
N MET A 7 -0.54 8.75 -32.43
CA MET A 7 -0.06 9.20 -33.75
C MET A 7 -0.13 8.14 -34.85
N ASN A 8 -0.20 6.85 -34.50
CA ASN A 8 -0.30 5.76 -35.47
C ASN A 8 -1.77 5.38 -35.71
N LYS A 9 -2.38 6.08 -36.67
CA LYS A 9 -3.79 5.84 -37.06
C LYS A 9 -3.98 4.61 -37.95
N ALA A 10 -2.90 3.92 -38.32
CA ALA A 10 -2.98 2.81 -39.25
C ALA A 10 -3.59 1.55 -38.59
N PRO A 11 -4.60 0.93 -39.20
CA PRO A 11 -5.20 -0.29 -38.68
C PRO A 11 -4.23 -1.48 -38.73
N MET A 12 -3.15 -1.40 -39.51
CA MET A 12 -2.13 -2.42 -39.65
C MET A 12 -0.72 -1.84 -39.54
N LEU A 13 0.22 -2.66 -39.05
CA LEU A 13 1.66 -2.35 -39.02
C LEU A 13 2.21 -2.08 -40.43
N ILE A 14 1.69 -2.79 -41.43
CA ILE A 14 2.11 -2.66 -42.83
C ILE A 14 1.69 -1.33 -43.47
N ASP A 15 0.61 -0.75 -42.96
CA ASP A 15 0.06 0.54 -43.41
C ASP A 15 0.53 1.71 -42.53
N ALA A 16 1.28 1.42 -41.45
CA ALA A 16 1.79 2.43 -40.52
C ALA A 16 2.93 3.24 -41.15
N ALA A 17 3.11 4.47 -40.68
CA ALA A 17 4.22 5.30 -41.16
C ALA A 17 5.56 4.55 -40.94
N PRO A 18 6.53 4.68 -41.86
CA PRO A 18 7.76 3.89 -41.82
C PRO A 18 8.51 3.98 -40.49
N VAL A 19 8.43 5.12 -39.82
CA VAL A 19 9.03 5.36 -38.50
C VAL A 19 8.47 4.40 -37.44
N PHE A 20 7.15 4.20 -37.37
CA PHE A 20 6.54 3.29 -36.38
C PHE A 20 6.90 1.83 -36.67
N MET A 21 6.91 1.44 -37.95
CA MET A 21 7.31 0.09 -38.35
C MET A 21 8.78 -0.21 -37.99
N ILE A 22 9.70 0.72 -38.26
CA ILE A 22 11.12 0.56 -37.93
C ILE A 22 11.29 0.46 -36.41
N VAL A 23 10.67 1.37 -35.66
CA VAL A 23 10.78 1.40 -34.19
C VAL A 23 10.25 0.12 -33.56
N GLU A 24 9.08 -0.38 -34.00
CA GLU A 24 8.53 -1.64 -33.48
C GLU A 24 9.43 -2.85 -33.76
N ASN A 25 9.99 -2.94 -34.97
CA ASN A 25 10.92 -4.02 -35.32
C ASN A 25 12.23 -3.94 -34.53
N VAL A 26 12.76 -2.74 -34.29
CA VAL A 26 13.96 -2.54 -33.45
C VAL A 26 13.69 -2.98 -32.01
N PHE A 27 12.57 -2.57 -31.41
CA PHE A 27 12.21 -3.03 -30.06
C PHE A 27 11.98 -4.54 -29.98
N CYS A 28 11.25 -5.12 -30.94
CA CYS A 28 11.04 -6.56 -31.02
C CYS A 28 12.37 -7.32 -31.06
N THR A 29 13.27 -6.88 -31.95
CA THR A 29 14.60 -7.47 -32.14
C THR A 29 15.44 -7.34 -30.87
N TYR A 30 15.50 -6.15 -30.27
CA TYR A 30 16.22 -5.92 -29.03
C TYR A 30 15.76 -6.85 -27.91
N PHE A 31 14.44 -6.96 -27.67
CA PHE A 31 13.90 -7.79 -26.60
C PHE A 31 14.03 -9.29 -26.87
N PHE A 32 13.95 -9.69 -28.14
CA PHE A 32 14.24 -11.06 -28.54
C PHE A 32 15.69 -11.42 -28.22
N PHE A 33 16.66 -10.58 -28.62
CA PHE A 33 18.07 -10.81 -28.32
C PHE A 33 18.39 -10.75 -26.82
N GLU A 34 17.80 -9.81 -26.07
CA GLU A 34 17.93 -9.74 -24.62
C GLU A 34 17.55 -11.09 -23.96
N LEU A 35 16.40 -11.65 -24.37
CA LEU A 35 15.91 -12.92 -23.85
C LEU A 35 16.83 -14.08 -24.23
N VAL A 36 17.32 -14.12 -25.48
CA VAL A 36 18.27 -15.14 -25.96
C VAL A 36 19.58 -15.08 -25.17
N ILE A 37 20.14 -13.89 -24.96
CA ILE A 37 21.37 -13.69 -24.17
C ILE A 37 21.16 -14.16 -22.72
N ARG A 38 20.05 -13.76 -22.09
CA ARG A 38 19.71 -14.23 -20.74
C ARG A 38 19.57 -15.76 -20.68
N PHE A 39 18.90 -16.36 -21.65
CA PHE A 39 18.79 -17.82 -21.74
C PHE A 39 20.17 -18.49 -21.91
N MET A 40 21.05 -17.90 -22.70
CA MET A 40 22.42 -18.39 -22.90
C MET A 40 23.26 -18.29 -21.62
N ALA A 41 23.06 -17.28 -20.79
CA ALA A 41 23.78 -17.07 -19.53
C ALA A 41 23.47 -18.11 -18.43
N PHE A 42 22.34 -18.83 -18.48
CA PHE A 42 22.07 -19.91 -17.54
C PHE A 42 22.98 -21.12 -17.79
N GLN A 43 23.72 -21.54 -16.74
CA GLN A 43 24.54 -22.76 -16.75
C GLN A 43 23.71 -24.03 -16.99
N TYR A 44 22.56 -24.14 -16.32
CA TYR A 44 21.58 -25.22 -16.53
C TYR A 44 20.29 -24.64 -17.13
N LYS A 45 19.95 -25.04 -18.37
CA LYS A 45 18.80 -24.46 -19.10
C LYS A 45 17.45 -24.68 -18.42
N LEU A 46 17.31 -25.76 -17.66
CA LEU A 46 16.11 -26.03 -16.87
C LEU A 46 15.88 -25.03 -15.74
N ASN A 47 16.91 -24.32 -15.27
CA ASN A 47 16.76 -23.28 -14.25
C ASN A 47 16.06 -22.03 -14.80
N ALA A 48 16.12 -21.79 -16.11
CA ALA A 48 15.39 -20.69 -16.74
C ALA A 48 13.88 -20.84 -16.56
N PHE A 49 13.36 -22.08 -16.60
CA PHE A 49 11.94 -22.38 -16.37
C PHE A 49 11.54 -22.42 -14.88
N LYS A 50 12.49 -22.23 -13.95
CA LYS A 50 12.18 -22.07 -12.53
C LYS A 50 12.11 -20.59 -12.12
N ASP A 51 12.70 -19.71 -12.91
CA ASP A 51 12.63 -18.28 -12.69
C ASP A 51 11.32 -17.72 -13.27
N GLY A 52 10.40 -17.34 -12.37
CA GLY A 52 9.10 -16.77 -12.74
C GLY A 52 9.22 -15.50 -13.57
N TRP A 53 10.26 -14.68 -13.36
CA TRP A 53 10.51 -13.48 -14.17
C TRP A 53 10.98 -13.83 -15.57
N PHE A 54 11.79 -14.87 -15.70
CA PHE A 54 12.21 -15.36 -17.01
C PHE A 54 11.02 -15.93 -17.81
N ILE A 55 10.17 -16.76 -17.19
CA ILE A 55 8.97 -17.31 -17.85
C ILE A 55 8.04 -16.18 -18.28
N PHE A 56 7.84 -15.18 -17.43
CA PHE A 56 7.03 -14.02 -17.75
C PHE A 56 7.60 -13.24 -18.94
N ASP A 57 8.89 -12.90 -18.92
CA ASP A 57 9.57 -12.21 -20.02
C ASP A 57 9.54 -13.04 -21.32
N PHE A 58 9.70 -14.37 -21.22
CA PHE A 58 9.62 -15.30 -22.34
C PHE A 58 8.22 -15.27 -23.00
N CYS A 59 7.16 -15.36 -22.21
CA CYS A 59 5.78 -15.23 -22.69
C CYS A 59 5.55 -13.87 -23.36
N LEU A 60 6.03 -12.78 -22.75
CA LEU A 60 5.90 -11.44 -23.32
C LEU A 60 6.62 -11.31 -24.66
N VAL A 61 7.85 -11.78 -24.78
CA VAL A 61 8.61 -11.72 -26.05
C VAL A 61 7.94 -12.56 -27.12
N ILE A 62 7.43 -13.75 -26.81
CA ILE A 62 6.68 -14.56 -27.77
C ILE A 62 5.47 -13.80 -28.29
N LEU A 63 4.71 -13.15 -27.41
CA LEU A 63 3.55 -12.35 -27.82
C LEU A 63 3.96 -11.18 -28.73
N ILE A 64 5.08 -10.51 -28.44
CA ILE A 64 5.60 -9.42 -29.27
C ILE A 64 6.05 -9.94 -30.64
N VAL A 65 6.77 -11.07 -30.70
CA VAL A 65 7.21 -11.68 -31.96
C VAL A 65 6.01 -12.17 -32.78
N ALA A 66 5.02 -12.76 -32.12
CA ALA A 66 3.79 -13.19 -32.77
C ALA A 66 3.02 -12.01 -33.39
N ASP A 67 2.87 -10.91 -32.65
CA ASP A 67 2.23 -9.69 -33.14
C ASP A 67 3.02 -8.99 -34.25
N THR A 68 4.36 -8.91 -34.13
CA THR A 68 5.18 -8.11 -35.05
C THR A 68 5.57 -8.88 -36.32
N TRP A 69 5.99 -10.13 -36.20
CA TRP A 69 6.55 -10.91 -37.32
C TRP A 69 5.56 -11.93 -37.87
N ILE A 70 4.91 -12.72 -37.01
CA ILE A 70 4.00 -13.79 -37.46
C ILE A 70 2.75 -13.18 -38.09
N LEU A 71 2.12 -12.22 -37.42
CA LEU A 71 0.90 -11.58 -37.89
C LEU A 71 1.14 -10.82 -39.21
N THR A 72 2.24 -10.08 -39.32
CA THR A 72 2.65 -9.37 -40.55
C THR A 72 2.98 -10.36 -41.68
N GLY A 73 3.69 -11.45 -41.38
CA GLY A 73 4.03 -12.48 -42.36
C GLY A 73 2.81 -13.24 -42.89
N VAL A 74 1.86 -13.60 -42.00
CA VAL A 74 0.60 -14.27 -42.38
C VAL A 74 -0.25 -13.34 -43.25
N MET A 75 -0.35 -12.05 -42.92
CA MET A 75 -1.10 -11.09 -43.72
C MET A 75 -0.49 -10.88 -45.11
N TRP A 76 0.84 -10.81 -45.18
CA TRP A 76 1.55 -10.71 -46.47
C TRP A 76 1.37 -11.98 -47.31
N ALA A 77 1.46 -13.17 -46.69
CA ALA A 77 1.33 -14.45 -47.38
C ALA A 77 -0.09 -14.75 -47.91
N LEU A 78 -1.12 -14.31 -47.19
CA LEU A 78 -2.52 -14.53 -47.56
C LEU A 78 -3.10 -13.40 -48.45
N ASP A 79 -2.29 -12.39 -48.81
CA ASP A 79 -2.67 -11.14 -49.49
C ASP A 79 -3.99 -10.56 -48.95
N ILE A 80 -4.18 -10.66 -47.62
CA ILE A 80 -5.32 -10.05 -46.92
C ILE A 80 -5.02 -8.56 -46.81
N ARG A 81 -5.11 -7.87 -47.95
CA ARG A 81 -5.26 -6.43 -47.98
C ARG A 81 -6.66 -6.12 -47.45
N ALA A 82 -6.75 -5.13 -46.56
CA ALA A 82 -7.99 -4.74 -45.92
C ALA A 82 -9.12 -4.48 -46.95
N GLY A 83 -9.90 -5.50 -47.32
CA GLY A 83 -10.90 -5.34 -48.38
C GLY A 83 -11.67 -6.58 -48.87
N SER A 84 -11.16 -7.81 -48.79
CA SER A 84 -11.84 -8.95 -49.48
C SER A 84 -12.42 -10.00 -48.52
N GLY A 85 -13.72 -9.88 -48.22
CA GLY A 85 -14.58 -10.99 -47.78
C GLY A 85 -15.03 -10.99 -46.31
N MET A 86 -16.19 -11.59 -46.06
CA MET A 86 -16.86 -11.68 -44.75
C MET A 86 -16.01 -12.38 -43.67
N GLY A 87 -15.04 -13.22 -44.06
CA GLY A 87 -14.04 -13.80 -43.16
C GLY A 87 -12.93 -12.83 -42.74
N GLY A 88 -12.60 -11.84 -43.56
CA GLY A 88 -11.60 -10.81 -43.27
C GLY A 88 -11.99 -9.93 -42.08
N MET A 89 -13.29 -9.67 -41.86
CA MET A 89 -13.74 -8.85 -40.73
C MET A 89 -13.55 -9.55 -39.37
N SER A 90 -13.72 -10.86 -39.29
CA SER A 90 -13.42 -11.64 -38.08
C SER A 90 -11.91 -11.71 -37.81
N ILE A 91 -11.10 -11.84 -38.86
CA ILE A 91 -9.64 -11.80 -38.78
C ILE A 91 -9.16 -10.41 -38.30
N LEU A 92 -9.76 -9.32 -38.80
CA LEU A 92 -9.46 -7.96 -38.35
C LEU A 92 -9.82 -7.71 -36.87
N ARG A 93 -10.90 -8.31 -36.35
CA ARG A 93 -11.22 -8.26 -34.91
C ARG A 93 -10.20 -9.03 -34.07
N MET A 94 -9.81 -10.23 -34.49
CA MET A 94 -8.75 -11.00 -33.86
C MET A 94 -7.44 -10.20 -33.83
N ILE A 95 -7.07 -9.55 -34.94
CA ILE A 95 -5.90 -8.67 -35.01
C ILE A 95 -5.99 -7.50 -34.03
N ARG A 96 -7.15 -6.86 -33.86
CA ARG A 96 -7.32 -5.79 -32.86
C ARG A 96 -7.10 -6.29 -31.42
N LEU A 97 -7.54 -7.51 -31.10
CA LEU A 97 -7.30 -8.11 -29.78
C LEU A 97 -5.82 -8.40 -29.56
N VAL A 98 -5.12 -8.92 -30.58
CA VAL A 98 -3.67 -9.13 -30.52
C VAL A 98 -2.92 -7.80 -30.35
N LYS A 99 -3.40 -6.70 -30.96
CA LYS A 99 -2.84 -5.35 -30.72
C LYS A 99 -2.96 -4.89 -29.27
N LEU A 100 -4.02 -5.26 -28.54
CA LEU A 100 -4.12 -4.95 -27.10
C LEU A 100 -3.04 -5.66 -26.29
N LEU A 101 -2.54 -6.81 -26.75
CA LEU A 101 -1.41 -7.50 -26.12
C LEU A 101 -0.12 -6.68 -26.17
N ARG A 102 -0.02 -5.62 -26.99
CA ARG A 102 1.12 -4.68 -26.94
C ARG A 102 1.19 -3.92 -25.62
N LEU A 103 0.06 -3.73 -24.93
CA LEU A 103 0.02 -3.17 -23.58
C LEU A 103 0.72 -4.06 -22.56
N SER A 104 0.85 -5.37 -22.83
CA SER A 104 1.58 -6.29 -21.95
C SER A 104 3.06 -5.91 -21.79
N ARG A 105 3.62 -5.12 -22.72
CA ARG A 105 4.98 -4.57 -22.59
C ARG A 105 5.10 -3.60 -21.40
N MET A 106 4.01 -2.93 -21.01
CA MET A 106 3.97 -2.09 -19.80
C MET A 106 4.21 -2.90 -18.54
N ALA A 107 3.91 -4.20 -18.55
CA ALA A 107 4.13 -5.04 -17.39
C ALA A 107 5.62 -5.21 -17.03
N ARG A 108 6.55 -4.88 -17.95
CA ARG A 108 7.98 -4.79 -17.65
C ARG A 108 8.33 -3.61 -16.74
N LEU A 109 7.51 -2.54 -16.72
CA LEU A 109 7.69 -1.42 -15.80
C LEU A 109 7.55 -1.87 -14.34
N PHE A 110 6.72 -2.87 -14.07
CA PHE A 110 6.62 -3.44 -12.72
C PHE A 110 7.96 -3.99 -12.24
N ARG A 111 8.82 -4.51 -13.13
CA ARG A 111 10.15 -4.99 -12.75
C ARG A 111 11.15 -3.85 -12.51
N ALA A 112 11.01 -2.75 -13.25
CA ALA A 112 11.90 -1.58 -13.11
C ALA A 112 11.67 -0.83 -11.80
N VAL A 113 10.45 -0.91 -11.24
CA VAL A 113 10.07 -0.21 -10.01
C VAL A 113 9.71 -1.25 -8.93
N PRO A 114 10.66 -1.65 -8.06
CA PRO A 114 10.43 -2.68 -7.05
C PRO A 114 9.29 -2.33 -6.07
N GLU A 115 9.06 -1.04 -5.84
CA GLU A 115 7.97 -0.52 -5.01
C GLU A 115 6.59 -0.95 -5.53
N LEU A 116 6.38 -0.94 -6.87
CA LEU A 116 5.12 -1.41 -7.47
C LEU A 116 4.88 -2.90 -7.21
N VAL A 117 5.95 -3.70 -7.22
CA VAL A 117 5.85 -5.15 -6.94
C VAL A 117 5.47 -5.38 -5.48
N ILE A 118 6.00 -4.58 -4.55
CA ILE A 118 5.65 -4.66 -3.13
C ILE A 118 4.16 -4.37 -2.94
N ILE A 119 3.65 -3.30 -3.55
CA ILE A 119 2.22 -2.93 -3.49
C ILE A 119 1.34 -4.01 -4.11
N VAL A 120 1.67 -4.51 -5.31
CA VAL A 120 0.89 -5.56 -5.98
C VAL A 120 0.88 -6.85 -5.17
N LYS A 121 2.02 -7.26 -4.59
CA LYS A 121 2.07 -8.42 -3.69
C LYS A 121 1.20 -8.19 -2.45
N GLY A 122 1.26 -7.03 -1.83
CA GLY A 122 0.39 -6.64 -0.71
C GLY A 122 -1.10 -6.76 -1.07
N LEU A 123 -1.49 -6.25 -2.25
CA LEU A 123 -2.86 -6.36 -2.75
C LEU A 123 -3.28 -7.82 -3.00
N LEU A 124 -2.38 -8.66 -3.53
CA LEU A 124 -2.63 -10.09 -3.72
C LEU A 124 -2.81 -10.82 -2.39
N PHE A 125 -2.03 -10.49 -1.36
CA PHE A 125 -2.24 -11.03 -0.01
C PHE A 125 -3.59 -10.58 0.58
N ALA A 126 -3.99 -9.34 0.35
CA ALA A 126 -5.28 -8.80 0.78
C ALA A 126 -6.47 -9.25 -0.10
N SER A 127 -6.22 -9.88 -1.25
CA SER A 127 -7.22 -10.14 -2.29
C SER A 127 -8.45 -10.89 -1.80
N ARG A 128 -8.28 -11.85 -0.88
CA ARG A 128 -9.37 -12.58 -0.25
C ARG A 128 -10.34 -11.63 0.46
N SER A 129 -9.82 -10.74 1.28
CA SER A 129 -10.63 -9.75 2.01
C SER A 129 -11.28 -8.78 1.03
N VAL A 130 -10.52 -8.26 0.05
CA VAL A 130 -11.03 -7.34 -0.98
C VAL A 130 -12.20 -7.96 -1.76
N CYS A 131 -12.08 -9.24 -2.13
CA CYS A 131 -13.13 -9.97 -2.84
C CYS A 131 -14.42 -10.08 -2.01
N ILE A 132 -14.31 -10.37 -0.71
CA ILE A 132 -15.48 -10.42 0.20
C ILE A 132 -16.16 -9.05 0.28
N PHE A 133 -15.38 -7.95 0.35
CA PHE A 133 -15.92 -6.60 0.33
C PHE A 133 -16.69 -6.30 -0.96
N PHE A 134 -16.15 -6.66 -2.13
CA PHE A 134 -16.86 -6.49 -3.40
C PHE A 134 -18.13 -7.32 -3.50
N LEU A 135 -18.13 -8.56 -2.99
CA LEU A 135 -19.32 -9.40 -2.94
C LEU A 135 -20.41 -8.78 -2.05
N LEU A 136 -20.03 -8.31 -0.86
CA LEU A 136 -20.95 -7.60 0.03
C LEU A 136 -21.52 -6.34 -0.63
N TRP A 137 -20.66 -5.56 -1.29
CA TRP A 137 -21.04 -4.32 -1.94
C TRP A 137 -21.97 -4.56 -3.15
N GLY A 138 -21.66 -5.57 -3.98
CA GLY A 138 -22.54 -6.02 -5.06
C GLY A 138 -23.89 -6.53 -4.55
N MET A 139 -23.92 -7.21 -3.40
CA MET A 139 -25.16 -7.63 -2.74
C MET A 139 -26.01 -6.43 -2.30
N ILE A 140 -25.40 -5.41 -1.70
CA ILE A 140 -26.10 -4.18 -1.31
C ILE A 140 -26.72 -3.51 -2.55
N ILE A 141 -25.93 -3.31 -3.62
CA ILE A 141 -26.42 -2.71 -4.87
C ILE A 141 -27.58 -3.54 -5.44
N TYR A 142 -27.49 -4.86 -5.41
CA TYR A 142 -28.56 -5.75 -5.87
C TYR A 142 -29.85 -5.59 -5.07
N ILE A 143 -29.77 -5.59 -3.74
CA ILE A 143 -30.95 -5.42 -2.86
C ILE A 143 -31.63 -4.06 -3.14
N PHE A 144 -30.85 -2.98 -3.21
CA PHE A 144 -31.38 -1.66 -3.52
C PHE A 144 -31.93 -1.58 -4.95
N ALA A 145 -31.30 -2.23 -5.93
CA ALA A 145 -31.80 -2.26 -7.31
C ALA A 145 -33.19 -2.91 -7.39
N VAL A 146 -33.40 -4.02 -6.68
CA VAL A 146 -34.72 -4.68 -6.59
C VAL A 146 -35.73 -3.77 -5.88
N LEU A 147 -35.33 -3.14 -4.77
CA LEU A 147 -36.19 -2.23 -4.00
C LEU A 147 -36.64 -1.04 -4.86
N PHE A 148 -35.70 -0.35 -5.53
CA PHE A 148 -36.03 0.78 -6.40
C PHE A 148 -36.91 0.34 -7.58
N ARG A 149 -36.60 -0.79 -8.23
CA ARG A 149 -37.45 -1.35 -9.29
C ARG A 149 -38.89 -1.53 -8.83
N GLN A 150 -39.11 -2.06 -7.63
CA GLN A 150 -40.46 -2.30 -7.09
C GLN A 150 -41.17 -1.01 -6.67
N LEU A 151 -40.46 -0.06 -6.04
CA LEU A 151 -41.07 1.17 -5.54
C LEU A 151 -41.37 2.19 -6.64
N THR A 152 -40.62 2.16 -7.75
CA THR A 152 -40.81 3.07 -8.88
C THR A 152 -41.68 2.48 -9.99
N ASP A 153 -42.29 1.31 -9.77
CA ASP A 153 -43.14 0.66 -10.77
C ASP A 153 -44.36 1.54 -11.09
N GLY A 154 -44.58 1.83 -12.37
CA GLY A 154 -45.62 2.76 -12.84
C GLY A 154 -45.30 4.25 -12.69
N GLN A 155 -44.07 4.62 -12.30
CA GLN A 155 -43.60 6.01 -12.31
C GLN A 155 -42.66 6.27 -13.49
N THR A 156 -42.68 7.50 -14.02
CA THR A 156 -41.79 7.93 -15.13
C THR A 156 -40.30 7.76 -14.81
N VAL A 157 -39.92 7.93 -13.53
CA VAL A 157 -38.55 7.74 -13.05
C VAL A 157 -38.13 6.27 -13.11
N GLY A 158 -39.05 5.36 -12.79
CA GLY A 158 -38.83 3.91 -12.89
C GLY A 158 -38.62 3.47 -14.33
N ASP A 159 -39.40 4.02 -15.25
CA ASP A 159 -39.27 3.74 -16.68
C ASP A 159 -38.01 4.33 -17.30
N GLN A 160 -37.43 5.39 -16.73
CA GLN A 160 -36.19 5.96 -17.26
C GLN A 160 -34.93 5.28 -16.70
N PHE A 161 -34.90 4.99 -15.39
CA PHE A 161 -33.66 4.60 -14.70
C PHE A 161 -33.67 3.19 -14.12
N PHE A 162 -34.86 2.63 -13.87
CA PHE A 162 -35.04 1.38 -13.14
C PHE A 162 -35.93 0.40 -13.93
N GLN A 163 -35.74 0.27 -15.24
CA GLN A 163 -36.56 -0.62 -16.09
C GLN A 163 -36.37 -2.12 -15.80
N THR A 164 -35.16 -2.52 -15.45
CA THR A 164 -34.80 -3.91 -15.14
C THR A 164 -33.84 -3.93 -13.97
N VAL A 165 -33.74 -5.05 -13.25
CA VAL A 165 -32.79 -5.16 -12.12
C VAL A 165 -31.35 -4.89 -12.56
N PRO A 166 -30.84 -5.42 -13.69
CA PRO A 166 -29.49 -5.06 -14.15
C PRO A 166 -29.33 -3.59 -14.54
N ALA A 167 -30.36 -2.97 -15.15
CA ALA A 167 -30.34 -1.53 -15.46
C ALA A 167 -30.33 -0.70 -14.17
N ALA A 168 -31.15 -1.07 -13.18
CA ALA A 168 -31.17 -0.47 -11.86
C ALA A 168 -29.82 -0.59 -11.14
N MET A 169 -29.18 -1.77 -11.20
CA MET A 169 -27.83 -1.97 -10.67
C MET A 169 -26.81 -1.08 -11.36
N ASN A 170 -26.87 -0.95 -12.69
CA ASN A 170 -25.97 -0.08 -13.44
C ASN A 170 -26.21 1.41 -13.11
N THR A 171 -27.47 1.84 -12.99
CA THR A 171 -27.82 3.20 -12.56
C THR A 171 -27.30 3.47 -11.16
N LEU A 172 -27.50 2.58 -10.19
CA LEU A 172 -27.01 2.76 -8.82
C LEU A 172 -25.47 2.75 -8.76
N LEU A 173 -24.83 1.92 -9.56
CA LEU A 173 -23.37 1.86 -9.64
C LEU A 173 -22.79 3.15 -10.25
N LEU A 174 -23.29 3.56 -11.42
CA LEU A 174 -22.75 4.71 -12.14
C LEU A 174 -23.23 6.03 -11.54
N ASN A 175 -24.53 6.25 -11.45
CA ASN A 175 -25.06 7.53 -10.97
C ASN A 175 -25.01 7.66 -9.43
N GLY A 176 -24.95 6.55 -8.70
CA GLY A 176 -24.88 6.56 -7.25
C GLY A 176 -23.45 6.58 -6.72
N VAL A 177 -22.61 5.65 -7.16
CA VAL A 177 -21.24 5.50 -6.62
C VAL A 177 -20.24 6.31 -7.41
N PHE A 178 -20.29 6.22 -8.73
CA PHE A 178 -19.34 6.88 -9.63
C PHE A 178 -19.98 8.09 -10.34
N SER A 179 -20.81 8.85 -9.61
CA SER A 179 -21.68 9.91 -10.17
C SER A 179 -20.94 10.86 -11.11
N ASP A 180 -19.72 11.25 -10.71
CA ASP A 180 -18.92 12.25 -11.41
C ASP A 180 -18.41 11.77 -12.77
N ASN A 181 -18.35 10.44 -12.98
CA ASN A 181 -17.85 9.82 -14.21
C ASN A 181 -18.94 9.08 -14.99
N ALA A 182 -20.19 9.09 -14.49
CA ALA A 182 -21.29 8.36 -15.08
C ALA A 182 -21.56 8.78 -16.53
N ASP A 183 -21.56 10.08 -16.80
CA ASP A 183 -21.82 10.63 -18.15
C ASP A 183 -20.78 10.15 -19.17
N ILE A 184 -19.50 10.12 -18.79
CA ILE A 184 -18.41 9.65 -19.65
C ILE A 184 -18.59 8.15 -19.93
N ILE A 185 -18.88 7.36 -18.89
CA ILE A 185 -19.07 5.92 -19.02
C ILE A 185 -20.28 5.59 -19.91
N MET A 186 -21.39 6.30 -19.73
CA MET A 186 -22.61 6.11 -20.53
C MET A 186 -22.39 6.54 -21.99
N ALA A 187 -21.74 7.68 -22.23
CA ALA A 187 -21.41 8.13 -23.59
C ALA A 187 -20.51 7.13 -24.32
N MET A 188 -19.47 6.61 -23.66
CA MET A 188 -18.59 5.59 -24.25
C MET A 188 -19.30 4.26 -24.49
N THR A 189 -20.17 3.84 -23.58
CA THR A 189 -20.90 2.57 -23.67
C THR A 189 -21.97 2.61 -24.77
N ALA A 190 -22.54 3.79 -25.05
CA ALA A 190 -23.54 3.97 -26.11
C ALA A 190 -22.97 3.64 -27.51
N GLU A 191 -21.74 4.05 -27.79
CA GLU A 191 -21.09 3.72 -29.07
C GLU A 191 -20.43 2.34 -29.05
N THR A 192 -19.85 1.96 -27.90
CA THR A 192 -18.99 0.78 -27.81
C THR A 192 -19.26 -0.03 -26.53
N PRO A 193 -20.25 -0.96 -26.54
CA PRO A 193 -20.69 -1.65 -25.33
C PRO A 193 -19.62 -2.50 -24.61
N TYR A 194 -18.63 -3.01 -25.33
CA TYR A 194 -17.56 -3.84 -24.74
C TYR A 194 -16.58 -3.05 -23.86
N LEU A 195 -16.59 -1.72 -23.91
CA LEU A 195 -15.72 -0.87 -23.08
C LEU A 195 -16.23 -0.72 -21.64
N TRP A 196 -17.53 -0.96 -21.40
CA TRP A 196 -18.16 -0.84 -20.09
C TRP A 196 -17.40 -1.60 -18.98
N PRO A 197 -17.10 -2.91 -19.11
CA PRO A 197 -16.39 -3.62 -18.04
C PRO A 197 -14.95 -3.11 -17.83
N ILE A 198 -14.30 -2.61 -18.89
CA ILE A 198 -12.92 -2.10 -18.81
C ILE A 198 -12.88 -0.79 -18.01
N ILE A 199 -13.78 0.14 -18.32
CA ILE A 199 -13.82 1.44 -17.63
C ILE A 199 -14.29 1.31 -16.18
N VAL A 200 -15.29 0.45 -15.92
CA VAL A 200 -15.75 0.16 -14.56
C VAL A 200 -14.64 -0.50 -13.73
N PHE A 201 -13.88 -1.44 -14.33
CA PHE A 201 -12.74 -2.07 -13.66
C PHE A 201 -11.62 -1.06 -13.37
N PHE A 202 -11.31 -0.16 -14.31
CA PHE A 202 -10.36 0.93 -14.10
C PHE A 202 -10.80 1.85 -12.94
N MET A 203 -12.06 2.29 -12.94
CA MET A 203 -12.63 3.14 -11.88
C MET A 203 -12.58 2.45 -10.52
N ALA A 204 -12.92 1.16 -10.46
CA ALA A 204 -12.82 0.36 -9.25
C ALA A 204 -11.37 0.28 -8.74
N LEU A 205 -10.40 0.00 -9.60
CA LEU A 205 -8.99 -0.06 -9.21
C LEU A 205 -8.47 1.28 -8.68
N VAL A 206 -8.79 2.39 -9.34
CA VAL A 206 -8.38 3.73 -8.89
C VAL A 206 -9.00 4.05 -7.54
N SER A 207 -10.31 3.83 -7.38
CA SER A 207 -11.03 4.09 -6.12
C SER A 207 -10.49 3.23 -4.97
N LEU A 208 -10.26 1.93 -5.19
CA LEU A 208 -9.65 1.04 -4.20
C LEU A 208 -8.24 1.49 -3.81
N THR A 209 -7.42 1.88 -4.79
CA THR A 209 -6.02 2.26 -4.54
C THR A 209 -5.96 3.52 -3.68
N ILE A 210 -6.79 4.52 -4.00
CA ILE A 210 -6.90 5.75 -3.21
C ILE A 210 -7.39 5.43 -1.79
N MET A 211 -8.44 4.61 -1.67
CA MET A 211 -9.01 4.22 -0.38
C MET A 211 -7.98 3.48 0.49
N TYR A 212 -7.29 2.47 -0.04
CA TYR A 212 -6.31 1.70 0.73
C TYR A 212 -5.06 2.50 1.07
N MET A 213 -4.64 3.43 0.21
CA MET A 213 -3.57 4.36 0.54
C MET A 213 -3.96 5.27 1.70
N LEU A 214 -5.17 5.85 1.65
CA LEU A 214 -5.66 6.75 2.70
C LEU A 214 -5.84 6.02 4.03
N VAL A 215 -6.48 4.85 4.02
CA VAL A 215 -6.66 4.02 5.23
C VAL A 215 -5.30 3.59 5.80
N GLY A 216 -4.34 3.20 4.96
CA GLY A 216 -2.98 2.86 5.41
C GLY A 216 -2.31 4.01 6.15
N VAL A 217 -2.27 5.20 5.55
CA VAL A 217 -1.70 6.39 6.18
C VAL A 217 -2.44 6.76 7.46
N LEU A 218 -3.76 6.67 7.48
CA LEU A 218 -4.57 7.00 8.66
C LEU A 218 -4.31 6.02 9.80
N VAL A 219 -4.24 4.72 9.52
CA VAL A 219 -3.93 3.70 10.54
C VAL A 219 -2.52 3.90 11.10
N ASP A 220 -1.53 4.20 10.26
CA ASP A 220 -0.16 4.47 10.71
C ASP A 220 -0.11 5.70 11.63
N VAL A 221 -0.75 6.81 11.21
CA VAL A 221 -0.81 8.04 12.02
C VAL A 221 -1.55 7.82 13.33
N VAL A 222 -2.72 7.18 13.29
CA VAL A 222 -3.51 6.87 14.50
C VAL A 222 -2.74 5.92 15.42
N GLY A 223 -1.97 4.97 14.88
CA GLY A 223 -1.11 4.10 15.68
C GLY A 223 -0.03 4.86 16.44
N VAL A 224 0.67 5.78 15.77
CA VAL A 224 1.70 6.62 16.40
C VAL A 224 1.08 7.56 17.44
N VAL A 225 -0.05 8.21 17.12
CA VAL A 225 -0.73 9.10 18.06
C VAL A 225 -1.27 8.31 19.26
N ALA A 226 -1.88 7.14 19.05
CA ALA A 226 -2.41 6.33 20.14
C ALA A 226 -1.33 5.80 21.09
N THR A 227 -0.15 5.44 20.56
CA THR A 227 0.99 5.03 21.38
C THR A 227 1.55 6.20 22.17
N SER A 228 1.76 7.36 21.53
CA SER A 228 2.23 8.59 22.20
C SER A 228 1.26 9.07 23.29
N GLU A 229 -0.04 9.08 23.02
CA GLU A 229 -1.07 9.49 24.00
C GLU A 229 -1.15 8.52 25.17
N LYS A 230 -1.07 7.20 24.91
CA LYS A 230 -1.05 6.19 25.96
C LYS A 230 0.17 6.31 26.85
N GLU A 231 1.35 6.60 26.28
CA GLU A 231 2.56 6.88 27.05
C GLU A 231 2.42 8.16 27.88
N GLY A 232 1.90 9.25 27.30
CA GLY A 232 1.65 10.50 28.00
C GLY A 232 0.68 10.34 29.20
N MET A 233 -0.42 9.59 29.02
CA MET A 233 -1.35 9.28 30.11
C MET A 233 -0.68 8.46 31.22
N ALA A 234 0.13 7.46 30.86
CA ALA A 234 0.86 6.66 31.84
C ALA A 234 1.82 7.55 32.64
N VAL A 235 2.63 8.39 31.97
CA VAL A 235 3.56 9.33 32.62
C VAL A 235 2.84 10.26 33.59
N SER A 236 1.72 10.85 33.18
CA SER A 236 0.94 11.75 34.03
C SER A 236 0.36 11.04 35.27
N TYR A 237 -0.19 9.83 35.09
CA TYR A 237 -0.70 9.01 36.19
C TYR A 237 0.38 8.66 37.22
N ILE A 238 1.59 8.35 36.73
CA ILE A 238 2.73 7.99 37.58
C ILE A 238 3.22 9.20 38.35
N ALA A 239 3.40 10.34 37.66
CA ALA A 239 3.78 11.59 38.31
C ALA A 239 2.76 11.96 39.40
N GLN A 240 1.46 11.76 39.17
CA GLN A 240 0.45 11.99 40.19
C GLN A 240 0.60 11.05 41.40
N GLN A 241 0.74 9.73 41.19
CA GLN A 241 0.93 8.75 42.26
C GLN A 241 2.19 9.04 43.09
N LEU A 242 3.31 9.34 42.42
CA LEU A 242 4.56 9.71 43.07
C LEU A 242 4.40 10.98 43.92
N ARG A 243 3.72 12.00 43.36
CA ARG A 243 3.45 13.26 44.08
C ARG A 243 2.57 13.05 45.30
N GLU A 244 1.53 12.24 45.20
CA GLU A 244 0.63 11.92 46.32
C GLU A 244 1.39 11.21 47.46
N GLU A 245 2.26 10.25 47.14
CA GLU A 245 3.03 9.52 48.16
C GLU A 245 4.15 10.37 48.76
N LEU A 246 4.81 11.24 47.97
CA LEU A 246 5.74 12.25 48.48
C LEU A 246 5.07 13.20 49.48
N PHE A 247 3.84 13.66 49.17
CA PHE A 247 3.07 14.51 50.07
C PHE A 247 2.72 13.78 51.37
N ARG A 248 2.37 12.49 51.29
CA ARG A 248 2.10 11.63 52.44
C ARG A 248 3.32 11.47 53.37
N LEU A 249 4.51 11.42 52.79
CA LEU A 249 5.78 11.39 53.53
C LEU A 249 6.19 12.76 54.11
N GLY A 250 5.40 13.82 53.87
CA GLY A 250 5.63 15.16 54.42
C GLY A 250 6.54 16.04 53.58
N HIS A 251 6.87 15.64 52.35
CA HIS A 251 7.66 16.43 51.42
C HIS A 251 6.81 17.51 50.72
N LYS A 252 7.35 18.72 50.58
CA LYS A 252 6.68 19.87 49.92
C LYS A 252 6.82 19.80 48.40
N GLU A 253 5.97 20.51 47.66
CA GLU A 253 5.98 20.54 46.18
C GLU A 253 7.28 21.11 45.57
N ASP A 254 7.94 22.05 46.26
CA ASP A 254 9.19 22.69 45.82
C ASP A 254 10.46 22.00 46.37
N LEU A 255 10.35 20.74 46.80
CA LEU A 255 11.45 20.09 47.50
C LEU A 255 12.61 19.75 46.55
N GLN A 256 13.77 20.28 46.89
CA GLN A 256 15.06 19.82 46.39
C GLN A 256 15.46 18.60 47.22
N LEU A 257 15.34 17.41 46.63
CA LEU A 257 15.74 16.17 47.27
C LEU A 257 17.26 16.03 47.19
N THR A 258 17.89 15.78 48.34
CA THR A 258 19.29 15.33 48.32
C THR A 258 19.35 13.85 47.93
N LEU A 259 20.51 13.38 47.51
CA LEU A 259 20.67 11.98 47.11
C LEU A 259 20.40 10.98 48.23
N ASN A 260 20.75 11.32 49.46
CA ASN A 260 20.44 10.48 50.61
C ASN A 260 18.92 10.41 50.82
N ASP A 261 18.20 11.51 50.59
CA ASP A 261 16.73 11.51 50.64
C ASP A 261 16.14 10.63 49.53
N PHE A 262 16.70 10.69 48.32
CA PHE A 262 16.27 9.83 47.22
C PHE A 262 16.51 8.34 47.49
N GLN A 263 17.68 7.98 48.02
CA GLN A 263 17.97 6.59 48.38
C GLN A 263 16.99 6.07 49.44
N ASN A 264 16.65 6.89 50.45
CA ASN A 264 15.63 6.54 51.43
C ASN A 264 14.23 6.45 50.80
N LEU A 265 13.92 7.34 49.85
CA LEU A 265 12.63 7.37 49.16
C LEU A 265 12.40 6.11 48.30
N VAL A 266 13.43 5.64 47.60
CA VAL A 266 13.36 4.42 46.77
C VAL A 266 13.15 3.16 47.62
N LEU A 267 13.57 3.18 48.89
CA LEU A 267 13.42 2.07 49.83
C LEU A 267 12.06 2.08 50.56
N GLU A 268 11.27 3.15 50.46
CA GLU A 268 9.96 3.23 51.11
C GLU A 268 8.93 2.28 50.46
N PRO A 269 8.21 1.44 51.24
CA PRO A 269 7.31 0.42 50.68
C PRO A 269 6.21 0.96 49.77
N GLY A 270 5.69 2.16 50.07
CA GLY A 270 4.70 2.84 49.22
C GLY A 270 5.27 3.21 47.86
N MET A 271 6.52 3.67 47.85
CA MET A 271 7.24 4.06 46.64
C MET A 271 7.61 2.85 45.78
N ILE A 272 8.10 1.79 46.40
CA ILE A 272 8.40 0.50 45.73
C ILE A 272 7.16 -0.02 45.01
N LYS A 273 5.98 0.04 45.66
CA LYS A 273 4.73 -0.45 45.07
C LYS A 273 4.32 0.36 43.84
N ILE A 274 4.48 1.68 43.88
CA ILE A 274 4.19 2.56 42.74
C ILE A 274 5.19 2.29 41.60
N MET A 275 6.50 2.28 41.89
CA MET A 275 7.55 2.04 40.89
C MET A 275 7.42 0.66 40.24
N THR A 276 7.16 -0.39 41.03
CA THR A 276 6.94 -1.76 40.50
C THR A 276 5.68 -1.83 39.64
N GLY A 277 4.61 -1.12 40.01
CA GLY A 277 3.37 -1.04 39.23
C GLY A 277 3.55 -0.41 37.84
N VAL A 278 4.64 0.35 37.66
CA VAL A 278 5.03 1.03 36.43
C VAL A 278 5.99 0.20 35.55
N GLY A 279 6.45 -0.93 36.09
CA GLY A 279 7.45 -1.78 35.44
C GLY A 279 8.88 -1.26 35.60
N VAL A 280 9.15 -0.46 36.64
CA VAL A 280 10.51 -0.15 37.07
C VAL A 280 11.02 -1.29 37.92
N ASP A 281 12.20 -1.81 37.58
CA ASP A 281 12.90 -2.76 38.44
C ASP A 281 13.63 -1.98 39.55
N VAL A 282 13.02 -1.97 40.72
CA VAL A 282 13.53 -1.21 41.88
C VAL A 282 14.89 -1.74 42.36
N VAL A 283 15.18 -3.03 42.14
CA VAL A 283 16.47 -3.63 42.52
C VAL A 283 17.56 -3.08 41.60
N VAL A 284 17.31 -3.07 40.30
CA VAL A 284 18.26 -2.49 39.32
C VAL A 284 18.40 -0.98 39.53
N LEU A 285 17.32 -0.27 39.87
CA LEU A 285 17.38 1.14 40.21
C LEU A 285 18.27 1.40 41.43
N ALA A 286 18.17 0.55 42.46
CA ALA A 286 19.03 0.64 43.65
C ALA A 286 20.51 0.37 43.31
N ASP A 287 20.80 -0.63 42.48
CA ASP A 287 22.16 -0.95 42.03
C ASP A 287 22.77 0.16 41.15
N MET A 288 21.94 0.92 40.43
CA MET A 288 22.36 2.01 39.54
C MET A 288 22.27 3.40 40.17
N LEU A 289 22.08 3.51 41.49
CA LEU A 289 22.01 4.79 42.20
C LEU A 289 23.23 5.68 41.96
N ASP A 290 24.42 5.10 41.85
CA ASP A 290 25.67 5.83 41.58
C ASP A 290 25.69 6.49 40.19
N LEU A 291 25.02 5.88 39.21
CA LEU A 291 24.92 6.42 37.85
C LEU A 291 23.91 7.57 37.80
N VAL A 292 22.77 7.39 38.49
CA VAL A 292 21.79 8.47 38.72
C VAL A 292 22.46 9.64 39.44
N HIS A 293 23.36 9.38 40.39
CA HIS A 293 24.15 10.40 41.08
C HIS A 293 25.04 11.21 40.13
N GLU A 294 25.79 10.54 39.26
CA GLU A 294 26.65 11.22 38.28
C GLU A 294 25.82 12.13 37.35
N ASP A 295 24.63 11.68 36.96
CA ASP A 295 23.76 12.41 36.04
C ASP A 295 23.05 13.61 36.69
N VAL A 296 22.63 13.48 37.94
CA VAL A 296 22.08 14.61 38.72
C VAL A 296 23.18 15.65 38.98
N ALA A 297 24.41 15.20 39.30
CA ALA A 297 25.55 16.09 39.53
C ALA A 297 25.97 16.87 38.28
N LYS A 298 25.80 16.30 37.07
CA LYS A 298 26.01 17.02 35.80
C LYS A 298 24.97 18.10 35.53
N LYS A 299 23.72 17.88 35.96
CA LYS A 299 22.59 18.80 35.71
C LYS A 299 22.51 19.93 36.72
N SER A 300 22.85 19.68 37.99
CA SER A 300 22.74 20.67 39.05
C SER A 300 24.02 20.75 39.90
N PRO A 301 24.66 21.93 40.00
CA PRO A 301 25.89 22.11 40.80
C PRO A 301 25.67 21.94 42.31
N THR A 302 24.43 21.98 42.78
CA THR A 302 24.06 21.75 44.20
C THR A 302 23.90 20.27 44.54
N GLY A 303 23.90 19.36 43.56
CA GLY A 303 23.70 17.93 43.78
C GLY A 303 22.29 17.56 44.27
N THR A 304 21.31 18.43 44.06
CA THR A 304 19.91 18.23 44.43
C THR A 304 19.04 17.94 43.21
N MET A 305 18.06 17.04 43.34
CA MET A 305 17.07 16.76 42.29
C MET A 305 15.73 17.44 42.57
N THR A 306 15.05 17.90 41.52
CA THR A 306 13.67 18.40 41.61
C THR A 306 12.67 17.25 41.41
N PHE A 307 11.39 17.50 41.70
CA PHE A 307 10.34 16.51 41.45
C PHE A 307 10.25 16.07 39.97
N PRO A 308 10.30 16.97 38.97
CA PRO A 308 10.40 16.57 37.57
C PRO A 308 11.62 15.66 37.28
N ASP A 309 12.78 15.97 37.86
CA ASP A 309 13.98 15.14 37.69
C ASP A 309 13.80 13.74 38.29
N LEU A 310 13.15 13.64 39.46
CA LEU A 310 12.80 12.38 40.09
C LEU A 310 11.88 11.54 39.20
N VAL A 311 10.83 12.16 38.66
CA VAL A 311 9.88 11.48 37.77
C VAL A 311 10.60 11.00 36.50
N ASP A 312 11.47 11.83 35.91
CA ASP A 312 12.28 11.45 34.75
C ASP A 312 13.20 10.26 35.04
N VAL A 313 13.88 10.23 36.19
CA VAL A 313 14.74 9.11 36.59
C VAL A 313 13.94 7.81 36.71
N VAL A 314 12.78 7.86 37.38
CA VAL A 314 11.91 6.69 37.55
C VAL A 314 11.38 6.21 36.20
N LEU A 315 10.96 7.12 35.33
CA LEU A 315 10.45 6.77 34.00
C LEU A 315 11.52 6.19 33.09
N ASN A 316 12.76 6.69 33.15
CA ASN A 316 13.88 6.18 32.37
C ASN A 316 14.27 4.75 32.76
N MET A 317 13.99 4.35 34.00
CA MET A 317 14.31 3.02 34.54
C MET A 317 13.19 1.99 34.34
N ARG A 318 12.17 2.31 33.54
CA ARG A 318 11.13 1.34 33.13
C ARG A 318 11.74 0.28 32.21
N GLY A 319 11.52 -1.00 32.54
CA GLY A 319 11.97 -2.12 31.71
C GLY A 319 11.32 -2.19 30.32
N THR A 320 10.24 -1.42 30.08
CA THR A 320 9.60 -1.30 28.76
C THR A 320 10.31 -0.32 27.83
N ASN A 321 11.26 0.48 28.33
CA ASN A 321 11.94 1.46 27.49
C ASN A 321 12.90 0.76 26.52
N PRO A 322 12.90 1.15 25.24
CA PRO A 322 13.84 0.60 24.28
C PRO A 322 15.26 1.07 24.61
N ALA A 323 16.20 0.14 24.75
CA ALA A 323 17.61 0.46 24.96
C ALA A 323 18.17 1.23 23.75
N THR A 324 18.80 2.36 24.00
CA THR A 324 19.44 3.19 22.98
C THR A 324 20.93 2.91 22.90
N VAL A 325 21.56 3.34 21.79
CA VAL A 325 23.02 3.27 21.63
C VAL A 325 23.74 4.07 22.73
N LYS A 326 23.10 5.11 23.28
CA LYS A 326 23.64 5.88 24.42
C LYS A 326 23.74 4.99 25.66
N ASP A 327 22.71 4.23 25.97
CA ASP A 327 22.64 3.36 27.15
C ASP A 327 23.71 2.25 27.09
N CYS A 328 23.87 1.63 25.91
CA CYS A 328 24.96 0.66 25.70
C CYS A 328 26.35 1.29 25.87
N LYS A 329 26.54 2.53 25.42
CA LYS A 329 27.83 3.23 25.56
C LYS A 329 28.13 3.57 27.02
N GLU A 330 27.13 3.96 27.80
CA GLU A 330 27.28 4.24 29.23
C GLU A 330 27.57 2.96 30.03
N GLN A 331 26.88 1.86 29.73
CA GLN A 331 27.18 0.56 30.33
C GLN A 331 28.64 0.13 30.09
N ILE A 332 29.15 0.31 28.87
CA ILE A 332 30.56 0.03 28.54
C ILE A 332 31.52 0.94 29.31
N ARG A 333 31.14 2.19 29.59
CA ARG A 333 31.96 3.13 30.37
C ARG A 333 32.08 2.70 31.83
N VAL A 334 31.03 2.16 32.42
CA VAL A 334 31.00 1.69 33.82
C VAL A 334 31.69 0.34 33.99
N THR A 335 31.68 -0.51 32.95
CA THR A 335 32.27 -1.86 33.02
C THR A 335 33.79 -1.88 32.73
N LYS A 336 34.38 -0.75 32.32
CA LYS A 336 35.82 -0.61 32.02
C LYS A 336 36.60 -0.05 33.21
#